data_AF-N9MJU0-F1
#
_entry.id   AF-N9MJU0-F1
#
_cell.length_a   1.000
_cell.length_b   1.000
_cell.length_c   1.000
_cell.angle_alpha   90.00
_cell.angle_beta   90.00
_cell.angle_gamma   90.00
#
_symmetry.space_group_name_H-M   'P 1'
#
loop_
_entity.id
_entity.type
_entity.pdbx_description
1 polymer ?
#
loop_
_entity_poly.entity_id
_entity_poly.type
_entity_poly.pdbx_seq_one_letter_code
_entity_poly.pdbx_strand_id
1 'polypeptide(L)'
;MTTKSNILKSAIAASVTAALVAVYAFQPAKTADELADPQINIAAKQYEVQSVNCNQICVATVKADDYSIYVEYALDDGSVEFLDILNVVRHEEAVNAYVDRYEIEKINAAIVGGVK
;
A
#
# COMPACT_ATOMS: atom_id res chain seq x y z
N MET A 1 41.74 20.44 49.75
CA MET A 1 40.63 19.78 50.46
C MET A 1 39.44 19.82 49.51
N THR A 2 39.19 18.70 48.83
CA THR A 2 38.28 18.64 47.67
C THR A 2 37.02 17.90 48.10
N THR A 3 35.94 18.65 48.31
CA THR A 3 34.67 18.12 48.82
C THR A 3 33.90 17.46 47.69
N LYS A 4 33.68 16.14 47.84
CA LYS A 4 32.73 15.35 47.04
C LYS A 4 31.30 15.79 47.34
N SER A 5 30.42 15.75 46.34
CA SER A 5 29.02 15.44 46.59
C SER A 5 28.43 14.62 45.44
N ASN A 6 28.06 13.39 45.76
CA ASN A 6 27.22 12.51 44.96
C ASN A 6 25.77 12.98 45.05
N ILE A 7 25.08 13.12 43.92
CA ILE A 7 23.61 13.10 43.90
C ILE A 7 23.16 12.19 42.76
N LEU A 8 22.82 10.97 43.14
CA LEU A 8 22.02 10.01 42.40
C LEU A 8 20.55 10.32 42.69
N LYS A 9 19.73 10.71 41.71
CA LYS A 9 18.26 10.49 41.72
C LYS A 9 17.71 10.35 40.30
N SER A 10 16.98 9.26 40.12
CA SER A 10 16.26 8.77 38.94
C SER A 10 15.17 9.73 38.42
N ALA A 11 14.91 9.69 37.11
CA ALA A 11 13.58 9.96 36.54
C ALA A 11 13.47 9.31 35.16
N ILE A 12 12.80 8.16 35.10
CA ILE A 12 12.24 7.59 33.87
C ILE A 12 11.03 8.46 33.52
N ALA A 13 11.04 9.11 32.37
CA ALA A 13 9.86 9.72 31.77
C ALA A 13 9.55 8.98 30.47
N ALA A 14 8.61 8.03 30.56
CA ALA A 14 7.90 7.50 29.42
C ALA A 14 6.93 8.56 28.91
N SER A 15 7.03 8.96 27.64
CA SER A 15 5.92 9.59 26.94
C SER A 15 5.72 8.92 25.59
N VAL A 16 4.74 8.02 25.64
CA VAL A 16 4.03 7.32 24.57
C VAL A 16 3.77 8.22 23.35
N THR A 17 4.30 7.74 22.22
CA THR A 17 3.75 7.67 20.86
C THR A 17 2.60 8.56 20.38
N ALA A 18 2.78 8.88 19.08
CA ALA A 18 1.78 8.97 18.01
C ALA A 18 1.00 10.27 17.84
N ALA A 19 1.46 11.05 16.86
CA ALA A 19 0.56 11.78 15.97
C ALA A 19 0.90 11.40 14.52
N LEU A 20 0.55 10.17 14.13
CA LEU A 20 0.36 9.88 12.71
C LEU A 20 -0.96 10.54 12.32
N VAL A 21 -0.88 11.73 11.75
CA VAL A 21 -2.02 12.41 11.16
C VAL A 21 -2.34 11.67 9.87
N ALA A 22 -3.10 10.59 9.98
CA ALA A 22 -3.66 9.94 8.81
C ALA A 22 -4.77 10.85 8.26
N VAL A 23 -4.40 11.79 7.39
CA VAL A 23 -5.36 12.46 6.52
C VAL A 23 -5.76 11.42 5.47
N TYR A 24 -6.63 10.48 5.86
CA TYR A 24 -7.45 9.78 4.89
C TYR A 24 -8.41 10.83 4.33
N ALA A 25 -8.02 11.46 3.23
CA ALA A 25 -8.97 12.15 2.38
C ALA A 25 -9.92 11.06 1.87
N PHE A 26 -11.08 10.94 2.52
CA PHE A 26 -12.23 10.24 1.95
C PHE A 26 -12.55 10.97 0.65
N GLN A 27 -12.02 10.48 -0.47
CA GLN A 27 -12.48 10.91 -1.77
C GLN A 27 -13.97 10.55 -1.81
N PRO A 28 -14.86 11.50 -2.10
CA PRO A 28 -16.28 11.20 -2.23
C PRO A 28 -16.40 10.06 -3.25
N ALA A 29 -17.16 9.01 -2.90
CA ALA A 29 -17.47 7.97 -3.86
C ALA A 29 -18.15 8.62 -5.06
N LYS A 30 -17.50 8.56 -6.23
CA LYS A 30 -18.00 9.16 -7.47
C LYS A 30 -19.44 8.72 -7.72
N THR A 31 -20.33 9.67 -7.96
CA THR A 31 -21.71 9.38 -8.37
C THR A 31 -21.74 8.72 -9.75
N ALA A 32 -22.78 7.91 -10.04
CA ALA A 32 -22.88 7.11 -11.27
C ALA A 32 -22.64 7.88 -12.60
N ASP A 33 -22.86 9.20 -12.63
CA ASP A 33 -22.56 10.06 -13.79
C ASP A 33 -21.05 10.32 -14.01
N GLU A 34 -20.21 10.31 -12.98
CA GLU A 34 -18.75 10.44 -13.11
C GLU A 34 -18.06 9.11 -13.47
N LEU A 35 -18.81 8.00 -13.46
CA LEU A 35 -18.38 6.68 -13.93
C LEU A 35 -18.70 6.45 -15.42
N ALA A 36 -19.19 7.49 -16.12
CA ALA A 36 -19.44 7.46 -17.57
C ALA A 36 -18.17 7.34 -18.42
N ASP A 37 -16.98 7.30 -17.79
CA ASP A 37 -15.76 6.86 -18.46
C ASP A 37 -15.83 5.35 -18.72
N PRO A 38 -15.59 4.91 -19.97
CA PRO A 38 -15.66 3.49 -20.30
C PRO A 38 -14.71 2.71 -19.40
N GLN A 39 -15.21 1.64 -18.77
CA GLN A 39 -14.38 0.78 -17.95
C GLN A 39 -13.25 0.20 -18.79
N ILE A 40 -12.01 0.43 -18.36
CA ILE A 40 -10.81 0.01 -19.08
C ILE A 40 -10.39 -1.35 -18.54
N ASN A 41 -10.26 -2.34 -19.44
CA ASN A 41 -9.68 -3.63 -19.09
C ASN A 41 -8.17 -3.50 -18.92
N ILE A 42 -7.67 -3.84 -17.75
CA ILE A 42 -6.24 -3.97 -17.51
C ILE A 42 -5.80 -5.31 -18.08
N ALA A 43 -4.76 -5.28 -18.92
CA ALA A 43 -4.10 -6.47 -19.45
C ALA A 43 -2.66 -6.10 -19.78
N ALA A 44 -1.75 -6.28 -18.84
CA ALA A 44 -0.36 -5.90 -19.02
C ALA A 44 0.53 -7.10 -19.38
N LYS A 45 1.60 -6.83 -20.11
CA LYS A 45 2.58 -7.88 -20.44
C LYS A 45 3.40 -8.29 -19.22
N GLN A 46 3.68 -7.34 -18.34
CA GLN A 46 4.51 -7.53 -17.15
C GLN A 46 3.94 -6.70 -16.00
N TYR A 47 4.12 -7.26 -14.80
CA TYR A 47 3.77 -6.63 -13.54
C TYR A 47 5.03 -6.51 -12.70
N GLU A 48 5.35 -5.30 -12.27
CA GLU A 48 6.55 -5.01 -11.49
C GLU A 48 6.16 -4.31 -10.18
N VAL A 49 6.60 -4.87 -9.06
CA VAL A 49 6.35 -4.27 -7.76
C VAL A 49 7.35 -3.14 -7.54
N GLN A 50 6.86 -1.89 -7.53
CA GLN A 50 7.72 -0.70 -7.37
C GLN A 50 7.94 -0.32 -5.92
N SER A 51 6.92 -0.50 -5.07
CA SER A 51 7.00 -0.17 -3.66
C SER A 51 6.11 -1.11 -2.86
N VAL A 52 6.54 -1.40 -1.64
CA VAL A 52 5.82 -2.24 -0.68
C VAL A 52 5.95 -1.59 0.70
N ASN A 53 4.83 -1.50 1.42
CA ASN A 53 4.80 -1.14 2.82
C ASN A 53 3.98 -2.20 3.56
N CYS A 54 4.63 -2.96 4.45
CA CYS A 54 4.03 -4.09 5.14
C CYS A 54 4.01 -3.88 6.64
N ASN A 55 2.83 -4.08 7.22
CA ASN A 55 2.65 -4.35 8.64
C ASN A 55 1.99 -5.74 8.78
N GLN A 56 0.78 -5.82 9.35
CA GLN A 56 -0.04 -7.03 9.31
C GLN A 56 -0.65 -7.27 7.92
N ILE A 57 -0.93 -6.17 7.22
CA ILE A 57 -1.41 -6.13 5.85
C ILE A 57 -0.39 -5.28 5.07
N CYS A 58 -0.12 -5.68 3.83
CA CYS A 58 0.79 -5.00 2.93
C CYS A 58 0.01 -4.13 1.94
N VAL A 59 0.56 -2.97 1.61
CA VAL A 59 0.13 -2.15 0.48
C VAL A 59 1.29 -2.06 -0.50
N ALA A 60 1.03 -2.35 -1.77
CA ALA A 60 2.02 -2.24 -2.82
C ALA A 60 1.54 -1.39 -3.99
N THR A 61 2.52 -0.77 -4.66
CA THR A 61 2.31 -0.16 -5.98
C THR A 61 2.89 -1.10 -7.02
N VAL A 62 2.03 -1.61 -7.91
CA VAL A 62 2.40 -2.52 -9.00
C VAL A 62 2.32 -1.77 -10.33
N LYS A 63 3.43 -1.65 -11.03
CA LYS A 63 3.50 -1.12 -12.39
C LYS A 63 2.96 -2.14 -13.37
N ALA A 64 2.05 -1.72 -14.22
CA ALA A 64 1.44 -2.52 -15.28
C ALA A 64 1.36 -1.66 -16.55
N ASP A 65 2.36 -1.75 -17.42
CA ASP A 65 2.53 -0.85 -18.58
C ASP A 65 2.41 0.64 -18.17
N ASP A 66 1.43 1.38 -18.69
CA ASP A 66 1.19 2.80 -18.35
C ASP A 66 0.50 3.01 -17.00
N TYR A 67 0.01 1.93 -16.36
CA TYR A 67 -0.80 1.98 -15.15
C TYR A 67 0.02 1.75 -13.89
N SER A 68 -0.41 2.36 -12.79
CA SER A 68 0.03 2.03 -11.43
C SER A 68 -1.17 1.50 -10.66
N ILE A 69 -1.08 0.26 -10.20
CA ILE A 69 -2.13 -0.44 -9.48
C ILE A 69 -1.75 -0.44 -8.01
N TYR A 70 -2.59 0.16 -7.19
CA TYR A 70 -2.45 0.15 -5.74
C TYR A 70 -3.20 -1.06 -5.20
N VAL A 71 -2.47 -1.96 -4.55
CA VAL A 71 -3.01 -3.22 -4.05
C VAL A 71 -2.83 -3.30 -2.54
N GLU A 72 -3.84 -3.83 -1.87
CA GLU A 72 -3.76 -4.29 -0.49
C GLU A 72 -3.73 -5.82 -0.49
N TYR A 73 -2.81 -6.44 0.24
CA TYR A 73 -2.69 -7.89 0.28
C TYR A 73 -2.11 -8.38 1.61
N ALA A 74 -2.34 -9.65 1.94
CA ALA A 74 -1.59 -10.35 2.97
C ALA A 74 -0.89 -11.57 2.39
N LEU A 75 0.21 -11.93 3.05
CA LEU A 75 0.96 -13.15 2.76
C LEU A 75 0.72 -14.17 3.87
N ASP A 76 0.44 -15.40 3.46
CA ASP A 76 0.48 -16.59 4.31
C ASP A 76 1.48 -17.59 3.69
N ASP A 77 2.51 -17.95 4.47
CA ASP A 77 3.62 -18.82 4.05
C ASP A 77 4.20 -18.50 2.66
N GLY A 78 4.39 -17.21 2.37
CA GLY A 78 4.93 -16.74 1.09
C GLY A 78 3.95 -16.78 -0.10
N SER A 79 2.68 -17.10 0.14
CA SER A 79 1.60 -17.05 -0.84
C SER A 79 0.66 -15.89 -0.54
N VAL A 80 0.04 -15.28 -1.55
CA VAL A 80 -0.96 -14.23 -1.35
C VAL A 80 -2.27 -14.86 -0.88
N GLU A 81 -2.67 -14.58 0.36
CA GLU A 81 -3.91 -15.10 0.97
C GLU A 81 -5.14 -14.30 0.49
N PHE A 82 -4.98 -12.97 0.42
CA PHE A 82 -5.97 -12.07 -0.15
C PHE A 82 -5.29 -10.96 -0.94
N LEU A 83 -5.99 -10.43 -1.95
CA LEU A 83 -5.60 -9.22 -2.65
C LEU A 83 -6.85 -8.40 -2.96
N ASP A 84 -6.80 -7.11 -2.65
CA ASP A 84 -7.78 -6.12 -3.06
C ASP A 84 -7.13 -5.02 -3.91
N ILE A 85 -7.86 -4.56 -4.94
CA ILE A 85 -7.43 -3.49 -5.83
C ILE A 85 -8.00 -2.19 -5.28
N LEU A 86 -7.16 -1.38 -4.65
CA LEU A 86 -7.58 -0.13 -4.04
C LEU A 86 -7.83 0.96 -5.07
N ASN A 87 -6.94 1.08 -6.05
CA ASN A 87 -7.01 2.12 -7.08
C ASN A 87 -6.14 1.76 -8.29
N VAL A 88 -6.52 2.25 -9.47
CA VAL A 88 -5.69 2.17 -10.69
C VAL A 88 -5.50 3.57 -11.23
N VAL A 89 -4.24 3.96 -11.42
CA VAL A 89 -3.86 5.31 -11.87
C VAL A 89 -3.13 5.24 -13.19
N ARG A 90 -3.49 6.14 -14.12
CA ARG A 90 -2.80 6.36 -15.39
C ARG A 90 -2.50 7.85 -15.52
N HIS A 91 -1.23 8.22 -15.70
CA HIS A 91 -0.80 9.62 -15.80
C HIS A 91 -1.32 10.51 -14.64
N GLU A 92 -1.15 10.05 -13.39
CA GLU A 92 -1.56 10.76 -12.17
C GLU A 92 -3.08 10.86 -11.93
N GLU A 93 -3.91 10.31 -12.82
CA GLU A 93 -5.37 10.29 -12.70
C GLU A 93 -5.90 8.89 -12.40
N ALA A 94 -6.85 8.80 -11.47
CA ALA A 94 -7.56 7.55 -11.17
C ALA A 94 -8.52 7.19 -12.31
N VAL A 95 -8.45 5.96 -12.79
CA VAL A 95 -9.27 5.46 -13.90
C VAL A 95 -10.25 4.37 -13.44
N ASN A 96 -11.41 4.30 -14.09
CA ASN A 96 -12.35 3.19 -13.90
C ASN A 96 -11.81 1.93 -14.59
N ALA A 97 -11.17 1.05 -13.82
CA ALA A 97 -10.48 -0.13 -14.33
C ALA A 97 -11.19 -1.43 -13.96
N TYR A 98 -11.15 -2.40 -14.88
CA TYR A 98 -11.46 -3.79 -14.63
C TYR A 98 -10.18 -4.62 -14.65
N VAL A 99 -9.91 -5.34 -13.57
CA VAL A 99 -8.79 -6.28 -13.46
C VAL A 99 -9.39 -7.67 -13.37
N ASP A 100 -9.19 -8.47 -14.41
CA ASP A 100 -9.73 -9.82 -14.44
C ASP A 100 -8.90 -10.79 -13.56
N ARG A 101 -9.45 -11.98 -13.32
CA ARG A 101 -8.81 -12.97 -12.46
C ARG A 101 -7.40 -13.38 -12.94
N TYR A 102 -7.18 -13.46 -14.25
CA TYR A 102 -5.89 -13.86 -14.81
C TYR A 102 -4.83 -12.78 -14.58
N GLU A 103 -5.21 -11.50 -14.66
CA GLU A 103 -4.31 -10.42 -14.29
C GLU A 103 -4.04 -10.37 -12.78
N ILE A 104 -5.03 -10.67 -11.92
CA ILE A 104 -4.81 -10.81 -10.47
C ILE A 104 -3.80 -11.93 -10.17
N GLU A 105 -3.88 -13.08 -10.85
CA GLU A 105 -2.92 -14.18 -10.71
C GLU A 105 -1.49 -13.75 -11.06
N LYS A 106 -1.31 -12.93 -12.11
CA LYS A 106 0.01 -12.35 -12.47
C LYS A 106 0.51 -11.36 -11.44
N ILE A 107 -0.36 -10.51 -10.89
CA ILE A 107 -0.02 -9.56 -9.83
C ILE A 107 0.45 -10.32 -8.59
N ASN A 108 -0.26 -11.37 -8.19
CA ASN A 108 0.15 -12.24 -7.07
C ASN A 108 1.54 -12.84 -7.31
N ALA A 109 1.80 -13.35 -8.53
CA ALA A 109 3.11 -13.90 -8.88
C ALA A 109 4.22 -12.84 -8.81
N ALA A 110 3.95 -11.60 -9.25
CA ALA A 110 4.88 -10.49 -9.15
C ALA A 110 5.17 -10.10 -7.69
N ILE A 111 4.14 -10.07 -6.84
CA ILE A 111 4.26 -9.83 -5.40
C ILE A 111 5.14 -10.90 -4.75
N VAL A 112 4.83 -12.18 -4.93
CA VAL A 112 5.61 -13.28 -4.36
C VAL A 112 7.05 -13.29 -4.89
N GLY A 113 7.25 -13.01 -6.18
CA GLY A 113 8.57 -12.95 -6.80
C GLY A 113 9.41 -11.73 -6.39
N GLY A 114 8.75 -10.64 -6.00
CA GLY A 114 9.37 -9.39 -5.53
C GLY A 114 9.70 -9.37 -4.04
N VAL A 115 9.14 -10.28 -3.24
CA VAL A 115 9.54 -10.53 -1.85
C VAL A 115 10.88 -11.29 -1.87
N LYS A 116 11.98 -10.55 -1.99
CA LYS A 116 13.35 -11.06 -1.89
C LYS A 116 14.20 -10.18 -0.99
#